data_AF-A0A0C1FUM0-F1
#
_entry.id   AF-A0A0C1FUM0-F1
#
_cell.length_a   1.000
_cell.length_b   1.000
_cell.length_c   1.000
_cell.angle_alpha   90.00
_cell.angle_beta   90.00
_cell.angle_gamma   90.00
#
_symmetry.space_group_name_H-M   'P 1'
#
loop_
_entity.id
_entity.type
_entity.pdbx_description
1 polymer ?
#
loop_
_entity_poly.entity_id
_entity_poly.type
_entity_poly.pdbx_seq_one_letter_code
_entity_poly.pdbx_strand_id
1 'polypeptide(L)'
;MDMRFTITVSLQGPGEKKTTYGRFCIGDDKNIAMEIFSRLSGKPENDSGFALIMEFFEEVMGLPVPCGRLYCALGELKENIAFISKEIFRIANLENKDIAPLS
;
A
#
# COMPACT_ATOMS: atom_id res chain seq x y z
N MET A 1 -11.48 9.07 -12.00
CA MET A 1 -11.79 8.32 -10.76
C MET A 1 -10.76 8.79 -9.75
N ASP A 2 -11.19 9.59 -8.77
CA ASP A 2 -10.27 10.29 -7.87
C ASP A 2 -9.83 9.34 -6.75
N MET A 3 -8.83 8.50 -7.04
CA MET A 3 -8.25 7.59 -6.07
C MET A 3 -7.24 8.33 -5.21
N ARG A 4 -7.68 8.78 -4.03
CA ARG A 4 -6.87 9.59 -3.11
C ARG A 4 -5.89 8.75 -2.30
N PHE A 5 -6.20 7.51 -2.01
CA PHE A 5 -5.41 6.67 -1.10
C PHE A 5 -4.76 5.51 -1.84
N THR A 6 -3.44 5.36 -1.65
CA THR A 6 -2.66 4.33 -2.33
C THR A 6 -1.69 3.63 -1.40
N ILE A 7 -1.43 2.36 -1.67
CA ILE A 7 -0.38 1.58 -1.03
C ILE A 7 0.63 1.18 -2.10
N THR A 8 1.88 1.57 -1.92
CA THR A 8 2.97 1.21 -2.83
C THR A 8 3.81 0.09 -2.25
N VAL A 9 4.42 -0.71 -3.12
CA VAL A 9 5.37 -1.75 -2.77
C VAL A 9 6.71 -1.45 -3.42
N SER A 10 7.75 -1.44 -2.61
CA SER A 10 9.09 -1.06 -3.05
C SER A 10 10.16 -2.02 -2.52
N LEU A 11 11.25 -2.12 -3.28
CA LEU A 11 12.48 -2.79 -2.89
C LEU A 11 13.49 -1.73 -2.45
N GLN A 12 14.08 -1.88 -1.25
CA GLN A 12 15.26 -1.10 -0.85
C GLN A 12 16.51 -1.94 -1.05
N GLY A 13 17.36 -1.49 -1.97
CA GLY A 13 18.67 -2.07 -2.25
C GLY A 13 19.81 -1.36 -1.51
N PRO A 14 21.06 -1.74 -1.80
CA PRO A 14 22.25 -1.09 -1.24
C PRO A 14 22.25 0.43 -1.48
N GLY A 15 22.80 1.18 -0.53
CA GLY A 15 22.86 2.64 -0.59
C GLY A 15 21.49 3.33 -0.45
N GLU A 16 20.54 2.66 0.22
CA GLU A 16 19.18 3.14 0.48
C GLU A 16 18.36 3.47 -0.78
N LYS A 17 18.83 3.03 -1.96
CA LYS A 17 18.10 3.23 -3.20
C LYS A 17 16.83 2.39 -3.18
N LYS A 18 15.71 3.08 -3.29
CA LYS A 18 14.38 2.49 -3.30
C LYS A 18 13.82 2.45 -4.72
N THR A 19 13.25 1.30 -5.09
CA THR A 19 12.57 1.08 -6.38
C THR A 19 11.16 0.59 -6.11
N THR A 20 10.15 1.41 -6.44
CA THR A 20 8.74 1.00 -6.40
C THR A 20 8.43 0.14 -7.62
N TYR A 21 7.75 -0.98 -7.40
CA TYR A 21 7.38 -1.93 -8.46
C TYR A 21 5.90 -2.31 -8.46
N GLY A 22 5.12 -1.79 -7.51
CA GLY A 22 3.68 -1.97 -7.51
C GLY A 22 2.97 -0.84 -6.75
N ARG A 23 1.79 -0.49 -7.24
CA ARG A 23 0.89 0.48 -6.62
C ARG A 23 -0.54 -0.06 -6.61
N PHE A 24 -1.13 -0.09 -5.42
CA PHE A 24 -2.53 -0.40 -5.19
C PHE A 24 -3.30 0.89 -4.93
N CYS A 25 -4.40 1.08 -5.65
CA CYS A 25 -5.34 2.15 -5.35
C CYS A 25 -6.44 1.61 -4.43
N ILE A 26 -6.59 2.20 -3.26
CA ILE A 26 -7.49 1.72 -2.21
C ILE A 26 -8.87 2.39 -2.31
N GLY A 27 -8.90 3.65 -2.76
CA GLY A 27 -10.13 4.41 -2.93
C GLY A 27 -9.97 5.84 -2.42
N ASP A 28 -11.08 6.43 -1.98
CA ASP A 28 -11.16 7.83 -1.57
C ASP A 28 -11.73 8.04 -0.15
N ASP A 29 -12.14 6.97 0.52
CA ASP A 29 -12.49 6.97 1.94
C ASP A 29 -11.25 6.79 2.81
N LYS A 30 -10.95 7.81 3.61
CA LYS A 30 -9.78 7.84 4.49
C LYS A 30 -9.83 6.80 5.59
N ASN A 31 -11.00 6.58 6.21
CA ASN A 31 -11.14 5.68 7.35
C ASN A 31 -10.95 4.23 6.89
N ILE A 32 -11.57 3.87 5.77
CA ILE A 32 -11.42 2.54 5.17
C ILE A 32 -9.96 2.31 4.76
N ALA A 33 -9.33 3.30 4.10
CA ALA A 33 -7.95 3.16 3.65
C ALA A 33 -6.95 3.04 4.82
N MET A 34 -7.13 3.83 5.89
CA MET A 34 -6.32 3.71 7.11
C MET A 34 -6.55 2.37 7.81
N GLU A 35 -7.79 1.88 7.88
CA GLU A 35 -8.10 0.57 8.47
C GLU A 35 -7.38 -0.55 7.70
N ILE A 36 -7.44 -0.54 6.37
CA ILE A 36 -6.75 -1.52 5.52
C ILE A 36 -5.25 -1.49 5.78
N PHE A 37 -4.63 -0.32 5.78
CA PHE A 37 -3.19 -0.22 6.02
C PHE A 37 -2.79 -0.67 7.43
N SER A 38 -3.58 -0.33 8.45
CA SER A 38 -3.31 -0.70 9.85
C SER A 38 -3.32 -2.20 10.12
N ARG A 39 -3.95 -2.98 9.22
CA ARG A 39 -4.06 -4.44 9.32
C ARG A 39 -2.97 -5.19 8.56
N LEU A 40 -2.09 -4.47 7.86
CA LEU A 40 -0.96 -5.10 7.17
C LEU A 40 0.09 -5.56 8.18
N SER A 41 0.67 -6.71 7.90
CA SER A 41 1.77 -7.31 8.66
C SER A 41 3.10 -6.65 8.28
N GLY A 42 3.90 -6.31 9.29
CA GLY A 42 5.23 -5.76 9.12
C GLY A 42 5.67 -4.98 10.34
N LYS A 43 6.84 -4.37 10.26
CA LYS A 43 7.45 -3.57 11.32
C LYS A 43 7.66 -2.13 10.88
N PRO A 44 7.58 -1.16 11.81
CA PRO A 44 7.84 0.25 11.50
C PRO A 44 9.33 0.53 11.22
N GLU A 45 10.22 -0.33 11.72
CA GLU A 45 11.67 -0.19 11.61
C GLU A 45 12.29 -1.35 10.82
N ASN A 46 13.40 -1.07 10.13
CA ASN A 46 14.13 -2.05 9.34
C ASN A 46 15.26 -2.67 10.17
N ASP A 47 15.12 -3.94 10.53
CA ASP A 47 16.14 -4.66 11.31
C ASP A 47 17.26 -5.27 10.43
N SER A 48 17.10 -5.36 9.10
CA SER A 48 17.91 -6.29 8.26
C SER A 48 18.62 -5.70 7.04
N GLY A 49 18.61 -4.37 6.82
CA GLY A 49 19.41 -3.70 5.79
C GLY A 49 18.94 -3.89 4.33
N PHE A 50 18.31 -5.01 4.01
CA PHE A 50 17.52 -5.24 2.81
C PHE A 50 16.05 -5.37 3.21
N ALA A 51 15.18 -4.56 2.59
CA ALA A 51 13.79 -4.56 3.01
C ALA A 51 12.81 -4.38 1.84
N LEU A 52 11.72 -5.16 1.92
CA LEU A 52 10.49 -4.88 1.19
C LEU A 52 9.73 -3.83 1.99
N ILE A 53 9.32 -2.77 1.31
CA ILE A 53 8.69 -1.62 1.93
C ILE A 53 7.29 -1.50 1.37
N MET A 54 6.32 -1.38 2.26
CA MET A 54 4.96 -0.95 1.93
C MET A 54 4.71 0.43 2.50
N GLU A 55 4.28 1.36 1.66
CA GLU A 55 3.99 2.73 2.09
C GLU A 55 2.59 3.16 1.69
N PHE A 56 1.93 3.82 2.63
CA PHE A 56 0.60 4.38 2.47
C PHE A 56 0.69 5.87 2.16
N PHE A 57 0.01 6.30 1.11
CA PHE A 57 -0.02 7.68 0.65
C PHE A 57 -1.45 8.20 0.51
N GLU A 58 -1.64 9.45 0.91
CA GLU A 58 -2.80 10.28 0.59
C GLU A 58 -2.39 11.31 -0.48
N GLU A 59 -3.13 11.42 -1.57
CA GLU A 59 -2.93 12.45 -2.58
C GLU A 59 -3.64 13.74 -2.16
N VAL A 60 -2.86 14.76 -1.82
CA VAL A 60 -3.35 16.08 -1.39
C VAL A 60 -2.86 17.12 -2.39
N MET A 61 -3.80 17.78 -3.08
CA MET A 61 -3.49 18.77 -4.13
C MET A 61 -2.52 18.23 -5.21
N GLY A 62 -2.68 16.96 -5.59
CA GLY A 62 -1.83 16.29 -6.59
C GLY A 62 -0.45 15.86 -6.07
N LEU A 63 -0.18 16.00 -4.77
CA LEU A 63 1.07 15.61 -4.15
C LEU A 63 0.88 14.38 -3.24
N PRO A 64 1.74 13.36 -3.34
CA PRO A 64 1.67 12.20 -2.46
C PRO A 64 2.20 12.56 -1.07
N VAL A 65 1.33 12.52 -0.07
CA VAL A 65 1.66 12.72 1.34
C VAL A 65 1.81 11.35 2.02
N PRO A 66 3.00 11.00 2.56
CA PRO A 66 3.17 9.73 3.25
C PRO A 66 2.39 9.71 4.56
N CYS A 67 1.55 8.69 4.72
CA CYS A 67 0.70 8.48 5.89
C CYS A 67 1.18 7.31 6.76
N GLY A 68 2.01 6.42 6.22
CA GLY A 68 2.56 5.29 6.95
C GLY A 68 3.55 4.48 6.15
N ARG A 69 4.40 3.72 6.84
CA ARG A 69 5.40 2.82 6.27
C ARG A 69 5.49 1.55 7.10
N LEU A 70 5.65 0.42 6.40
CA LEU A 70 5.98 -0.87 6.97
C LEU A 70 7.13 -1.50 6.20
N TYR A 71 8.04 -2.11 6.94
CA TYR A 71 9.03 -3.05 6.44
C TYR A 71 8.48 -4.45 6.64
N CYS A 72 8.53 -5.29 5.61
CA CYS A 72 7.98 -6.64 5.68
C CYS A 72 8.95 -7.67 5.09
N ALA A 73 8.86 -8.90 5.58
CA ALA A 73 9.48 -10.06 4.96
C ALA A 73 8.64 -10.54 3.76
N LEU A 74 9.22 -11.40 2.93
CA LEU A 74 8.52 -11.93 1.74
C LEU A 74 7.22 -12.69 2.11
N GLY A 75 7.21 -13.40 3.23
CA GLY A 75 6.01 -14.10 3.74
C GLY A 75 4.88 -13.13 4.09
N GLU A 76 5.21 -12.06 4.82
CA GLU A 76 4.27 -10.99 5.18
C GLU A 76 3.78 -10.23 3.94
N LEU A 77 4.67 -9.96 2.97
CA LEU A 77 4.27 -9.34 1.71
C LEU A 77 3.19 -10.16 0.98
N LYS A 78 3.37 -11.48 0.89
CA LYS A 78 2.39 -12.38 0.27
C LYS A 78 1.02 -12.26 0.95
N GLU A 79 1.01 -12.25 2.29
CA GLU A 79 -0.22 -12.10 3.09
C GLU A 79 -0.85 -10.72 2.89
N ASN A 80 -0.05 -9.66 2.92
CA ASN A 80 -0.49 -8.28 2.71
C ASN A 80 -1.11 -8.09 1.32
N ILE A 81 -0.49 -8.60 0.26
CA ILE A 81 -1.03 -8.51 -1.10
C ILE A 81 -2.35 -9.27 -1.20
N ALA A 82 -2.44 -10.47 -0.62
CA ALA A 82 -3.70 -11.23 -0.61
C ALA A 82 -4.81 -10.46 0.12
N PHE A 83 -4.50 -9.86 1.28
CA PHE A 83 -5.44 -9.06 2.04
C PHE A 83 -5.89 -7.80 1.28
N ILE A 84 -4.95 -7.00 0.75
CA ILE A 84 -5.25 -5.80 -0.05
C ILE A 84 -6.11 -6.16 -1.25
N SER A 85 -5.79 -7.24 -1.97
CA SER A 85 -6.55 -7.69 -3.14
C SER A 85 -8.01 -8.02 -2.77
N LYS A 86 -8.22 -8.69 -1.63
CA LYS A 86 -9.55 -8.99 -1.11
C LYS A 86 -10.32 -7.71 -0.77
N GLU A 87 -9.69 -6.74 -0.12
CA GLU A 87 -10.35 -5.51 0.30
C GLU A 87 -10.68 -4.60 -0.88
N ILE A 88 -9.81 -4.48 -1.88
CA ILE A 88 -10.09 -3.77 -3.13
C ILE A 88 -11.32 -4.39 -3.82
N PHE A 89 -11.35 -5.71 -3.93
CA PHE A 89 -12.51 -6.41 -4.51
C PHE A 89 -13.79 -6.18 -3.68
N ARG A 90 -13.71 -6.23 -2.35
CA ARG A 90 -14.85 -5.97 -1.46
C ARG A 90 -15.40 -4.55 -1.66
N ILE A 91 -14.54 -3.53 -1.69
CA ILE A 91 -14.92 -2.13 -1.88
C ILE A 91 -15.58 -1.94 -3.25
N ALA A 92 -14.94 -2.43 -4.31
CA ALA A 92 -15.47 -2.32 -5.67
C ALA A 92 -16.89 -2.89 -5.81
N ASN A 93 -17.15 -4.06 -5.22
CA ASN A 93 -18.49 -4.67 -5.25
C ASN A 93 -19.51 -3.92 -4.38
N LEU A 94 -19.11 -3.44 -3.19
CA LEU A 94 -20.03 -2.69 -2.32
C LEU A 94 -20.43 -1.34 -2.92
N GLU A 95 -19.51 -0.71 -3.64
CA GLU A 95 -19.71 0.62 -4.22
C GLU A 95 -20.16 0.58 -5.69
N ASN A 96 -20.31 -0.62 -6.29
CA ASN A 96 -20.55 -0.81 -7.72
C ASN A 96 -19.57 -0.01 -8.59
N LYS A 97 -18.28 -0.04 -8.23
CA LYS A 97 -17.20 0.68 -8.92
C LYS A 97 -16.28 -0.32 -9.63
N ASP A 98 -15.64 0.14 -10.71
CA ASP A 98 -14.60 -0.62 -11.39
C ASP A 98 -13.32 -0.72 -10.52
N ILE A 99 -12.59 -1.81 -10.68
CA ILE A 99 -11.27 -2.00 -10.04
C ILE A 99 -10.22 -1.32 -10.91
N ALA A 100 -9.44 -0.41 -10.33
CA ALA A 100 -8.33 0.21 -11.06
C ALA A 100 -7.18 -0.79 -11.30
N PRO A 101 -6.52 -0.72 -12.46
CA PRO A 101 -5.36 -1.54 -12.73
C PRO A 101 -4.19 -1.18 -11.83
N LEU A 102 -3.32 -2.15 -11.56
CA LEU A 102 -2.00 -1.89 -10.97
C LEU A 102 -1.16 -1.07 -11.96
N SER A 103 -0.40 -0.10 -11.44
CA SER A 103 0.53 0.74 -12.20
C SER A 103 1.94 0.65 -11.62
#